data_AF-A0A1H0JSZ8-F1
#
_entry.id   AF-A0A1H0JSZ8-F1
#
_cell.length_a   1.000
_cell.length_b   1.000
_cell.length_c   1.000
_cell.angle_alpha   90.00
_cell.angle_beta   90.00
_cell.angle_gamma   90.00
#
_symmetry.space_group_name_H-M   'P 1'
#
loop_
_entity.id
_entity.type
_entity.pdbx_description
1 polymer ?
#
loop_
_entity_poly.entity_id
_entity_poly.type
_entity_poly.pdbx_seq_one_letter_code
_entity_poly.pdbx_strand_id
1 'polypeptide(L)'
;MSLINNLSNAGIIEQQEAIELNKKIGKSGSESKAVLEILYHFFMQKVTGSSEIGNVFVSVGSAEKQDDMNCHNKKEHSKFLEILYKEGIVPETVYQKIKTIPLTADESGYFGILHLSIELMSFYRSFTIENQLAFASLLEGKSPYGSDSLLDGQKKNKLIQDIKAEKLETYLDFFRYCHGCRFVNVVGYQGKEHILLKEAVKILNQLCYNAFTIVEITSYDEDFAGEPSYHNKQTTIVVSTGAREHRYTYTFWQNENKDQSENKSNSLLENLLLLANQLLADFNATYRLTGITNYLSEALFPDSRTQYAICRFQQENRNILEFYAMQKRFLFNRPSPVFIRFPLSYLRIEYALYHIKKCGLLAHINNEQYDDILTNIYKSTYDHVANLLAIFPNMVAAVNRTVSSGQKPYDAFLLALNQISHGVLNFTEIHDGIPEDFTLESELTFKVSFRCNGEYHEVDCNLIGKEFSDNIVYYIINEIIRKKYTEYRLVQLINSKHTHDIYLFVSNPQGEYLQSMKLWETIDRF
;
A
#
# COMPACT_ATOMS: atom_id res chain seq x y z
N MET A 1 -28.23 -20.51 34.66
CA MET A 1 -29.14 -19.54 35.33
C MET A 1 -28.51 -18.89 36.57
N SER A 2 -27.21 -19.04 36.83
CA SER A 2 -26.52 -18.42 37.99
C SER A 2 -25.83 -17.09 37.69
N LEU A 3 -25.26 -16.89 36.49
CA LEU A 3 -24.51 -15.67 36.12
C LEU A 3 -25.24 -14.35 36.41
N ILE A 4 -26.41 -14.12 35.80
CA ILE A 4 -27.14 -12.84 35.94
C ILE A 4 -27.60 -12.60 37.39
N ASN A 5 -28.01 -13.66 38.10
CA ASN A 5 -28.35 -13.57 39.51
C ASN A 5 -27.12 -13.22 40.36
N ASN A 6 -25.95 -13.78 40.04
CA ASN A 6 -24.70 -13.50 40.73
C ASN A 6 -24.21 -12.07 40.47
N LEU A 7 -24.36 -11.56 39.24
CA LEU A 7 -24.07 -10.16 38.91
C LEU A 7 -25.02 -9.20 39.66
N SER A 8 -26.31 -9.50 39.71
CA SER A 8 -27.30 -8.67 40.41
C SER A 8 -27.10 -8.70 41.94
N ASN A 9 -26.88 -9.88 42.53
CA ASN A 9 -26.55 -10.03 43.96
C ASN A 9 -25.23 -9.36 44.34
N ALA A 10 -24.32 -9.21 43.37
CA ALA A 10 -23.08 -8.50 43.58
C ALA A 10 -23.20 -6.97 43.51
N GLY A 11 -24.37 -6.44 43.12
CA GLY A 11 -24.61 -5.01 42.95
C GLY A 11 -24.07 -4.44 41.64
N ILE A 12 -23.67 -5.29 40.69
CA ILE A 12 -23.02 -4.88 39.43
C ILE A 12 -24.06 -4.46 38.38
N ILE A 13 -25.25 -5.07 38.44
CA ILE A 13 -26.39 -4.75 37.58
C ILE A 13 -27.67 -4.63 38.42
N GLU A 14 -28.58 -3.77 37.97
CA GLU A 14 -29.89 -3.56 38.57
C GLU A 14 -30.86 -4.70 38.22
N GLN A 15 -31.95 -4.84 39.00
CA GLN A 15 -32.94 -5.89 38.77
C GLN A 15 -33.63 -5.80 37.40
N GLN A 16 -33.87 -4.58 36.91
CA GLN A 16 -34.51 -4.37 35.62
C GLN A 16 -33.57 -4.73 34.45
N GLU A 17 -32.27 -4.43 34.61
CA GLU A 17 -31.20 -4.84 33.69
C GLU A 17 -31.06 -6.38 33.66
N ALA A 18 -31.16 -7.04 34.81
CA ALA A 18 -31.10 -8.49 34.93
C ALA A 18 -32.21 -9.20 34.12
N ILE A 19 -33.42 -8.64 34.08
CA ILE A 19 -34.53 -9.19 33.28
C ILE A 19 -34.21 -9.11 31.78
N GLU A 20 -33.69 -7.97 31.33
CA GLU A 20 -33.33 -7.75 29.93
C GLU A 20 -32.19 -8.68 29.48
N LEU A 21 -31.12 -8.76 30.29
CA LEU A 21 -29.97 -9.62 30.02
C LEU A 21 -30.34 -11.11 30.00
N ASN A 22 -31.20 -11.56 30.93
CA ASN A 22 -31.70 -12.94 30.91
C ASN A 22 -32.46 -13.27 29.62
N LYS A 23 -33.23 -12.31 29.08
CA LYS A 23 -33.94 -12.47 27.81
C LYS A 23 -32.98 -12.52 26.61
N LYS A 24 -31.92 -11.70 26.61
CA LYS A 24 -30.89 -11.67 25.54
C LYS A 24 -30.03 -12.93 25.54
N ILE A 25 -29.56 -13.36 26.71
CA ILE A 25 -28.72 -14.55 26.87
C ILE A 25 -29.54 -15.83 26.62
N GLY A 26 -30.76 -15.93 27.16
CA GLY A 26 -31.61 -17.10 26.98
C GLY A 26 -31.98 -17.40 25.52
N LYS A 27 -31.91 -16.39 24.63
CA LYS A 27 -32.12 -16.55 23.18
C LYS A 27 -30.86 -16.97 22.40
N SER A 28 -29.68 -16.73 22.94
CA SER A 28 -28.41 -16.79 22.19
C SER A 28 -27.62 -18.09 22.42
N GLY A 29 -28.13 -19.01 23.24
CA GLY A 29 -27.46 -20.26 23.61
C GLY A 29 -26.47 -20.08 24.78
N SER A 30 -25.92 -21.19 25.28
CA SER A 30 -25.02 -21.20 26.45
C SER A 30 -23.53 -21.09 26.10
N GLU A 31 -23.17 -20.62 24.89
CA GLU A 31 -21.76 -20.51 24.49
C GLU A 31 -21.10 -19.29 25.17
N SER A 32 -20.02 -19.52 25.93
CA SER A 32 -19.36 -18.50 26.75
C SER A 32 -18.96 -17.23 25.98
N LYS A 33 -18.55 -17.36 24.71
CA LYS A 33 -18.20 -16.22 23.86
C LYS A 33 -19.40 -15.34 23.52
N ALA A 34 -20.54 -15.95 23.16
CA ALA A 34 -21.77 -15.22 22.87
C ALA A 34 -22.28 -14.48 24.12
N VAL A 35 -22.15 -15.10 25.29
CA VAL A 35 -22.48 -14.46 26.58
C VAL A 35 -21.58 -13.25 26.85
N LEU A 36 -20.27 -13.36 26.63
CA LEU A 36 -19.33 -12.24 26.77
C LEU A 36 -19.66 -11.09 25.81
N GLU A 37 -19.95 -11.38 24.54
CA GLU A 37 -20.31 -10.36 23.54
C GLU A 37 -21.61 -9.63 23.93
N ILE A 38 -22.62 -10.34 24.44
CA ILE A 38 -23.86 -9.74 24.94
C ILE A 38 -23.60 -8.82 26.13
N LEU A 39 -22.82 -9.28 27.11
CA LEU A 39 -22.43 -8.45 28.25
C LEU A 39 -21.61 -7.24 27.80
N TYR A 40 -20.70 -7.42 26.85
CA TYR A 40 -19.85 -6.35 26.32
C TYR A 40 -20.71 -5.25 25.71
N HIS A 41 -21.65 -5.60 24.83
CA HIS A 41 -22.56 -4.63 24.22
C HIS A 41 -23.47 -3.96 25.25
N PHE A 42 -23.91 -4.69 26.27
CA PHE A 42 -24.71 -4.12 27.35
C PHE A 42 -23.94 -3.04 28.14
N PHE A 43 -22.74 -3.33 28.61
CA PHE A 43 -21.94 -2.34 29.35
C PHE A 43 -21.46 -1.19 28.45
N MET A 44 -21.15 -1.46 27.18
CA MET A 44 -20.81 -0.42 26.20
C MET A 44 -21.97 0.56 26.00
N GLN A 45 -23.19 0.05 25.82
CA GLN A 45 -24.39 0.87 25.68
C GLN A 45 -24.68 1.67 26.95
N LYS A 46 -24.47 1.08 28.13
CA LYS A 46 -24.64 1.75 29.43
C LYS A 46 -23.70 2.95 29.58
N VAL A 47 -22.43 2.79 29.21
CA VAL A 47 -21.40 3.84 29.37
C VAL A 47 -21.46 4.90 28.28
N THR A 48 -21.70 4.50 27.03
CA THR A 48 -21.57 5.41 25.86
C THR A 48 -22.91 5.91 25.31
N GLY A 49 -24.04 5.32 25.71
CA GLY A 49 -25.36 5.60 25.14
C GLY A 49 -25.55 5.12 23.69
N SER A 50 -24.51 4.55 23.06
CA SER A 50 -24.51 4.09 21.68
C SER A 50 -24.47 2.57 21.59
N SER A 51 -25.17 2.01 20.60
CA SER A 51 -25.06 0.60 20.21
C SER A 51 -24.06 0.37 19.06
N GLU A 52 -23.47 1.43 18.51
CA GLU A 52 -22.56 1.32 17.37
C GLU A 52 -21.13 0.96 17.81
N ILE A 53 -20.54 -0.01 17.10
CA ILE A 53 -19.19 -0.51 17.37
C ILE A 53 -18.18 0.46 16.76
N GLY A 54 -17.76 1.47 17.52
CA GLY A 54 -16.57 2.27 17.20
C GLY A 54 -15.26 1.56 17.57
N ASN A 55 -14.12 2.11 17.14
CA ASN A 55 -12.81 1.68 17.65
C ASN A 55 -12.71 2.03 19.15
N VAL A 56 -12.72 1.01 20.01
CA VAL A 56 -12.68 1.20 21.46
C VAL A 56 -11.24 1.17 21.95
N PHE A 57 -10.81 2.27 22.57
CA PHE A 57 -9.55 2.33 23.32
C PHE A 57 -9.83 1.95 24.78
N VAL A 58 -9.24 0.85 25.24
CA VAL A 58 -9.26 0.51 26.67
C VAL A 58 -8.20 1.39 27.35
N SER A 59 -8.65 2.39 28.10
CA SER A 59 -7.75 3.20 28.92
C SER A 59 -7.24 2.36 30.09
N VAL A 60 -5.92 2.20 30.19
CA VAL A 60 -5.26 1.54 31.32
C VAL A 60 -4.78 2.65 32.26
N GLY A 61 -5.15 2.56 33.54
CA GLY A 61 -4.75 3.58 34.52
C GLY A 61 -3.24 3.59 34.76
N SER A 62 -2.68 4.76 35.04
CA SER A 62 -1.28 4.90 35.47
C SER A 62 -1.08 4.15 36.80
N ALA A 63 -0.09 3.26 36.85
CA ALA A 63 0.33 2.64 38.11
C ALA A 63 1.07 3.69 38.96
N GLU A 64 0.33 4.40 39.85
CA GLU A 64 0.74 5.22 41.03
C GLU A 64 -0.24 6.40 41.17
N LYS A 65 -0.80 6.83 42.32
CA LYS A 65 -0.66 6.55 43.77
C LYS A 65 -2.04 6.23 44.36
N GLN A 66 -2.08 5.47 45.46
CA GLN A 66 -3.28 5.28 46.27
C GLN A 66 -3.75 6.62 46.86
N ASP A 67 -4.74 7.25 46.24
CA ASP A 67 -5.66 8.15 46.94
C ASP A 67 -6.93 7.38 47.28
N ASP A 68 -7.27 7.34 48.56
CA ASP A 68 -8.21 6.45 49.24
C ASP A 68 -9.70 6.57 48.83
N MET A 69 -10.04 7.27 47.75
CA MET A 69 -11.44 7.51 47.33
C MET A 69 -12.02 6.45 46.37
N ASN A 70 -11.21 5.62 45.70
CA ASN A 70 -11.67 4.69 44.64
C ASN A 70 -11.58 3.18 44.97
N CYS A 71 -11.49 2.82 46.25
CA CYS A 71 -11.39 1.42 46.68
C CYS A 71 -12.64 0.57 46.37
N HIS A 72 -13.83 1.18 46.29
CA HIS A 72 -15.10 0.46 46.08
C HIS A 72 -15.21 -0.15 44.67
N ASN A 73 -15.05 0.66 43.62
CA ASN A 73 -15.19 0.18 42.24
C ASN A 73 -14.10 -0.82 41.84
N LYS A 74 -12.88 -0.67 42.37
CA LYS A 74 -11.79 -1.66 42.15
C LYS A 74 -12.14 -3.04 42.73
N LYS A 75 -12.84 -3.08 43.87
CA LYS A 75 -13.36 -4.32 44.45
C LYS A 75 -14.49 -4.92 43.61
N GLU A 76 -15.33 -4.09 42.99
CA GLU A 76 -16.41 -4.55 42.11
C GLU A 76 -15.93 -5.12 40.78
N HIS A 77 -14.93 -4.49 40.13
CA HIS A 77 -14.29 -5.04 38.92
C HIS A 77 -13.63 -6.41 39.16
N SER A 78 -12.94 -6.54 40.30
CA SER A 78 -12.34 -7.83 40.70
C SER A 78 -13.42 -8.89 40.91
N LYS A 79 -14.53 -8.52 41.58
CA LYS A 79 -15.67 -9.40 41.82
C LYS A 79 -16.40 -9.78 40.53
N PHE A 80 -16.51 -8.86 39.58
CA PHE A 80 -17.07 -9.10 38.26
C PHE A 80 -16.29 -10.19 37.51
N LEU A 81 -14.97 -10.01 37.41
CA LEU A 81 -14.08 -10.98 36.76
C LEU A 81 -14.13 -12.35 37.48
N GLU A 82 -14.18 -12.38 38.82
CA GLU A 82 -14.36 -13.62 39.57
C GLU A 82 -15.68 -14.33 39.28
N ILE A 83 -16.78 -13.59 39.11
CA ILE A 83 -18.09 -14.17 38.75
C ILE A 83 -17.99 -14.78 37.35
N LEU A 84 -17.43 -14.07 36.37
CA LEU A 84 -17.25 -14.61 35.02
C LEU A 84 -16.43 -15.90 35.01
N TYR A 85 -15.40 -15.98 35.84
CA TYR A 85 -14.59 -17.18 36.01
C TYR A 85 -15.36 -18.34 36.67
N LYS A 86 -16.02 -18.10 37.81
CA LYS A 86 -16.79 -19.13 38.55
C LYS A 86 -17.93 -19.72 37.73
N GLU A 87 -18.51 -18.91 36.84
CA GLU A 87 -19.60 -19.29 35.95
C GLU A 87 -19.11 -20.00 34.67
N GLY A 88 -17.79 -20.22 34.52
CA GLY A 88 -17.21 -20.88 33.34
C GLY A 88 -17.28 -20.04 32.06
N ILE A 89 -17.55 -18.74 32.18
CA ILE A 89 -17.60 -17.83 31.05
C ILE A 89 -16.17 -17.48 30.59
N VAL A 90 -15.26 -17.30 31.55
CA VAL A 90 -13.84 -17.01 31.30
C VAL A 90 -12.99 -18.15 31.83
N PRO A 91 -12.07 -18.73 31.03
CA PRO A 91 -11.18 -19.79 31.49
C PRO A 91 -10.10 -19.26 32.44
N GLU A 92 -9.52 -20.15 33.26
CA GLU A 92 -8.48 -19.83 34.25
C GLU A 92 -7.33 -18.99 33.68
N THR A 93 -6.81 -19.37 32.51
CA THR A 93 -5.68 -18.68 31.87
C THR A 93 -5.99 -17.22 31.53
N VAL A 94 -7.24 -16.94 31.15
CA VAL A 94 -7.70 -15.58 30.83
C VAL A 94 -7.97 -14.80 32.12
N TYR A 95 -8.60 -15.44 33.11
CA TYR A 95 -8.83 -14.87 34.43
C TYR A 95 -7.53 -14.38 35.08
N GLN A 96 -6.50 -15.23 35.12
CA GLN A 96 -5.22 -14.89 35.74
C GLN A 96 -4.53 -13.73 35.02
N LYS A 97 -4.56 -13.70 33.68
CA LYS A 97 -3.94 -12.61 32.92
C LYS A 97 -4.66 -11.28 33.16
N ILE A 98 -5.99 -11.25 33.05
CA ILE A 98 -6.76 -10.00 33.17
C ILE A 98 -6.72 -9.46 34.60
N LYS A 99 -6.70 -10.33 35.62
CA LYS A 99 -6.60 -9.91 37.03
C LYS A 99 -5.37 -9.04 37.33
N THR A 100 -4.31 -9.16 36.53
CA THR A 100 -3.08 -8.37 36.70
C THR A 100 -3.12 -6.99 36.04
N ILE A 101 -4.14 -6.69 35.23
CA ILE A 101 -4.22 -5.46 34.43
C ILE A 101 -4.86 -4.34 35.26
N PRO A 102 -4.21 -3.16 35.38
CA PRO A 102 -4.74 -2.03 36.16
C PRO A 102 -5.78 -1.24 35.35
N LEU A 103 -7.00 -1.79 35.24
CA LEU A 103 -8.11 -1.14 34.56
C LEU A 103 -8.63 0.09 35.33
N THR A 104 -9.22 1.04 34.59
CA THR A 104 -9.91 2.20 35.16
C THR A 104 -10.97 1.78 36.17
N ALA A 105 -11.12 2.58 37.23
CA ALA A 105 -12.02 2.30 38.34
C ALA A 105 -13.44 2.86 38.13
N ASP A 106 -13.81 3.26 36.93
CA ASP A 106 -15.16 3.70 36.55
C ASP A 106 -15.91 2.59 35.81
N GLU A 107 -17.17 2.81 35.43
CA GLU A 107 -17.98 1.82 34.70
C GLU A 107 -17.33 1.35 33.39
N SER A 108 -16.35 2.09 32.86
CA SER A 108 -15.60 1.68 31.68
C SER A 108 -14.74 0.44 31.89
N GLY A 109 -14.35 0.17 33.15
CA GLY A 109 -13.58 -1.01 33.52
C GLY A 109 -14.31 -2.32 33.24
N TYR A 110 -15.64 -2.37 33.38
CA TYR A 110 -16.43 -3.59 33.09
C TYR A 110 -16.37 -3.99 31.62
N PHE A 111 -16.58 -3.05 30.69
CA PHE A 111 -16.46 -3.37 29.27
C PHE A 111 -14.98 -3.62 28.88
N GLY A 112 -14.02 -2.97 29.56
CA GLY A 112 -12.59 -3.26 29.41
C GLY A 112 -12.27 -4.72 29.73
N ILE A 113 -12.75 -5.25 30.87
CA ILE A 113 -12.60 -6.67 31.26
C ILE A 113 -13.16 -7.59 30.16
N LEU A 114 -14.36 -7.28 29.67
CA LEU A 114 -15.04 -8.10 28.66
C LEU A 114 -14.31 -8.06 27.32
N HIS A 115 -13.88 -6.88 26.87
CA HIS A 115 -13.11 -6.69 25.63
C HIS A 115 -11.82 -7.51 25.66
N LEU A 116 -11.01 -7.34 26.71
CA LEU A 116 -9.75 -8.05 26.86
C LEU A 116 -9.96 -9.56 27.01
N SER A 117 -11.06 -9.99 27.65
CA SER A 117 -11.44 -11.42 27.73
C SER A 117 -11.74 -12.00 26.35
N ILE A 118 -12.55 -11.30 25.55
CA ILE A 118 -12.91 -11.74 24.19
C ILE A 118 -11.67 -11.81 23.30
N GLU A 119 -10.78 -10.81 23.37
CA GLU A 119 -9.53 -10.79 22.62
C GLU A 119 -8.61 -11.94 23.01
N LEU A 120 -8.35 -12.13 24.30
CA LEU A 120 -7.43 -13.16 24.80
C LEU A 120 -7.96 -14.59 24.58
N MET A 121 -9.27 -14.82 24.76
CA MET A 121 -9.90 -16.10 24.40
C MET A 121 -9.81 -16.37 22.90
N SER A 122 -10.02 -15.35 22.06
CA SER A 122 -9.88 -15.48 20.61
C SER A 122 -8.44 -15.79 20.21
N PHE A 123 -7.48 -15.17 20.89
CA PHE A 123 -6.05 -15.40 20.71
C PHE A 123 -5.68 -16.83 21.06
N TYR A 124 -5.96 -17.31 22.29
CA TYR A 124 -5.59 -18.66 22.71
C TYR A 124 -6.28 -19.77 21.91
N ARG A 125 -7.52 -19.56 21.45
CA ARG A 125 -8.19 -20.49 20.54
C ARG A 125 -7.46 -20.62 19.20
N SER A 126 -6.78 -19.57 18.77
CA SER A 126 -6.09 -19.51 17.48
C SER A 126 -4.61 -19.81 17.60
N PHE A 127 -3.96 -19.51 18.73
CA PHE A 127 -2.51 -19.63 18.94
C PHE A 127 -2.12 -20.98 19.56
N THR A 128 -2.76 -22.07 19.13
CA THR A 128 -2.44 -23.43 19.60
C THR A 128 -1.13 -23.94 18.99
N ILE A 129 -0.52 -24.95 19.59
CA ILE A 129 0.71 -25.57 19.07
C ILE A 129 0.54 -26.02 17.61
N GLU A 130 -0.60 -26.62 17.26
CA GLU A 130 -0.89 -27.09 15.91
C GLU A 130 -0.92 -25.93 14.90
N ASN A 131 -1.59 -24.84 15.25
CA ASN A 131 -1.67 -23.65 14.40
C ASN A 131 -0.32 -22.93 14.30
N GLN A 132 0.46 -22.91 15.38
CA GLN A 132 1.83 -22.39 15.38
C GLN A 132 2.73 -23.21 14.45
N LEU A 133 2.68 -24.54 14.51
CA LEU A 133 3.43 -25.42 13.61
C LEU A 133 2.98 -25.28 12.15
N ALA A 134 1.68 -25.13 11.90
CA ALA A 134 1.15 -24.87 10.57
C ALA A 134 1.68 -23.52 10.02
N PHE A 135 1.69 -22.48 10.85
CA PHE A 135 2.24 -21.17 10.47
C PHE A 135 3.75 -21.22 10.21
N ALA A 136 4.51 -21.90 11.07
CA ALA A 136 5.94 -22.13 10.84
C ALA A 136 6.23 -22.82 9.49
N SER A 137 5.37 -23.75 9.09
CA SER A 137 5.49 -24.44 7.79
C SER A 137 5.22 -23.51 6.60
N LEU A 138 4.34 -22.51 6.75
CA LEU A 138 4.10 -21.50 5.68
C LEU A 138 5.34 -20.63 5.42
N LEU A 139 6.15 -20.37 6.44
CA LEU A 139 7.37 -19.56 6.34
C LEU A 139 8.48 -20.25 5.52
N GLU A 140 8.32 -21.52 5.18
CA GLU A 140 9.24 -22.28 4.32
C GLU A 140 9.15 -21.82 2.85
N GLY A 141 8.06 -21.16 2.45
CA GLY A 141 7.86 -20.70 1.08
C GLY A 141 7.71 -21.85 0.07
N LYS A 142 7.64 -21.49 -1.21
CA LYS A 142 7.48 -22.44 -2.33
C LYS A 142 8.74 -22.49 -3.18
N SER A 143 9.88 -22.92 -2.64
CA SER A 143 11.08 -23.11 -3.47
C SER A 143 11.55 -24.56 -3.49
N PRO A 144 11.66 -25.19 -4.68
CA PRO A 144 12.28 -26.51 -4.83
C PRO A 144 13.80 -26.51 -4.55
N TYR A 145 14.44 -25.34 -4.54
CA TYR A 145 15.91 -25.20 -4.49
C TYR A 145 16.45 -24.60 -3.19
N GLY A 146 15.58 -24.30 -2.22
CA GLY A 146 15.96 -23.93 -0.84
C GLY A 146 16.53 -22.52 -0.63
N SER A 147 16.78 -21.74 -1.68
CA SER A 147 17.33 -20.37 -1.59
C SER A 147 16.31 -19.29 -1.21
N ASP A 148 15.01 -19.59 -1.29
CA ASP A 148 13.94 -18.59 -1.14
C ASP A 148 13.10 -18.76 0.12
N SER A 149 13.41 -19.76 0.96
CA SER A 149 12.74 -19.98 2.25
C SER A 149 13.13 -18.90 3.25
N LEU A 150 12.17 -18.30 3.96
CA LEU A 150 12.48 -17.30 5.01
C LEU A 150 13.23 -17.92 6.20
N LEU A 151 13.11 -19.24 6.37
CA LEU A 151 13.77 -20.01 7.41
C LEU A 151 14.82 -20.93 6.80
N ASP A 152 16.05 -20.87 7.30
CA ASP A 152 17.01 -21.95 7.07
C ASP A 152 16.67 -23.17 7.95
N GLY A 153 17.27 -24.33 7.66
CA GLY A 153 16.99 -25.57 8.38
C GLY A 153 17.30 -25.50 9.89
N GLN A 154 18.32 -24.73 10.30
CA GLN A 154 18.67 -24.58 11.72
C GLN A 154 17.64 -23.70 12.45
N LYS A 155 17.25 -22.58 11.85
CA LYS A 155 16.23 -21.67 12.37
C LYS A 155 14.87 -22.33 12.44
N LYS A 156 14.52 -23.14 11.44
CA LYS A 156 13.29 -23.96 11.45
C LYS A 156 13.28 -24.93 12.63
N ASN A 157 14.35 -25.71 12.81
CA ASN A 157 14.42 -26.67 13.92
C ASN A 157 14.34 -25.96 15.28
N LYS A 158 15.01 -24.81 15.42
CA LYS A 158 14.91 -24.00 16.64
C LYS A 158 13.49 -23.47 16.86
N LEU A 159 12.84 -22.94 15.82
CA LEU A 159 11.46 -22.45 15.89
C LEU A 159 10.51 -23.57 16.34
N ILE A 160 10.63 -24.78 15.76
CA ILE A 160 9.80 -25.94 16.15
C ILE A 160 10.05 -26.33 17.62
N GLN A 161 11.30 -26.32 18.08
CA GLN A 161 11.62 -26.59 19.47
C GLN A 161 11.03 -25.53 20.41
N ASP A 162 11.14 -24.26 20.05
CA ASP A 162 10.63 -23.15 20.85
C ASP A 162 9.08 -23.10 20.85
N ILE A 163 8.41 -23.53 19.77
CA ILE A 163 6.95 -23.76 19.74
C ILE A 163 6.55 -24.87 20.72
N LYS A 164 7.23 -26.02 20.68
CA LYS A 164 6.93 -27.15 21.58
C LYS A 164 7.24 -26.85 23.05
N ALA A 165 8.15 -25.92 23.29
CA ALA A 165 8.49 -25.42 24.61
C ALA A 165 7.66 -24.19 25.02
N GLU A 166 6.65 -23.81 24.22
CA GLU A 166 5.73 -22.69 24.49
C GLU A 166 6.43 -21.35 24.73
N LYS A 167 7.53 -21.08 24.01
CA LYS A 167 8.32 -19.85 24.18
C LYS A 167 7.88 -18.67 23.32
N LEU A 168 7.04 -18.90 22.31
CA LEU A 168 6.54 -17.82 21.47
C LEU A 168 5.34 -17.18 22.16
N GLU A 169 5.31 -15.85 22.22
CA GLU A 169 4.22 -15.12 22.85
C GLU A 169 3.18 -14.68 21.82
N THR A 170 3.61 -14.38 20.60
CA THR A 170 2.72 -13.91 19.53
C THR A 170 3.11 -14.44 18.14
N TYR A 171 2.22 -14.27 17.17
CA TYR A 171 2.51 -14.56 15.77
C TYR A 171 3.64 -13.70 15.18
N LEU A 172 3.94 -12.54 15.78
CA LEU A 172 5.02 -11.67 15.32
C LEU A 172 6.41 -12.27 15.62
N ASP A 173 6.52 -13.08 16.69
CA ASP A 173 7.80 -13.67 17.12
C ASP A 173 8.38 -14.67 16.11
N PHE A 174 7.53 -15.27 15.27
CA PHE A 174 7.96 -16.16 14.20
C PHE A 174 8.93 -15.47 13.24
N PHE A 175 8.71 -14.18 12.96
CA PHE A 175 9.57 -13.41 12.06
C PHE A 175 10.96 -13.14 12.64
N ARG A 176 11.20 -13.33 13.94
CA ARG A 176 12.54 -13.25 14.54
C ARG A 176 13.46 -14.39 14.08
N TYR A 177 12.88 -15.49 13.62
CA TYR A 177 13.62 -16.64 13.09
C TYR A 177 13.94 -16.46 11.60
N CYS A 178 13.23 -15.57 10.91
CA CYS A 178 13.38 -15.34 9.48
C CYS A 178 14.64 -14.52 9.17
N HIS A 179 15.51 -15.04 8.31
CA HIS A 179 16.79 -14.40 7.98
C HIS A 179 16.60 -13.05 7.24
N GLY A 180 15.49 -12.91 6.51
CA GLY A 180 15.09 -11.71 5.77
C GLY A 180 14.28 -10.70 6.58
N CYS A 181 14.18 -10.81 7.92
CA CYS A 181 13.43 -9.89 8.75
C CYS A 181 14.31 -9.12 9.74
N ARG A 182 13.98 -7.85 9.98
CA ARG A 182 14.61 -6.97 10.98
C ARG A 182 13.54 -6.24 11.76
N PHE A 183 13.78 -6.03 13.05
CA PHE A 183 12.82 -5.43 13.96
C PHE A 183 13.22 -4.01 14.31
N VAL A 184 12.23 -3.12 14.35
CA VAL A 184 12.35 -1.74 14.81
C VAL A 184 11.46 -1.57 16.03
N ASN A 185 12.00 -1.02 17.11
CA ASN A 185 11.18 -0.58 18.24
C ASN A 185 10.66 0.83 17.96
N VAL A 186 9.46 0.96 17.39
CA VAL A 186 8.91 2.24 16.91
C VAL A 186 8.57 3.22 18.02
N VAL A 187 8.17 2.72 19.20
CA VAL A 187 7.83 3.55 20.37
C VAL A 187 9.08 4.25 20.91
N GLY A 188 10.24 3.60 20.84
CA GLY A 188 11.52 4.21 21.24
C GLY A 188 11.95 5.45 20.43
N TYR A 189 11.28 5.72 19.30
CA TYR A 189 11.60 6.83 18.39
C TYR A 189 10.54 7.94 18.34
N GLN A 190 9.55 7.95 19.25
CA GLN A 190 8.59 9.05 19.34
C GLN A 190 9.33 10.39 19.54
N GLY A 191 9.07 11.35 18.64
CA GLY A 191 9.74 12.66 18.61
C GLY A 191 11.24 12.62 18.27
N LYS A 192 11.76 11.48 17.78
CA LYS A 192 13.16 11.24 17.43
C LYS A 192 13.29 10.67 16.01
N GLU A 193 12.54 11.21 15.07
CA GLU A 193 12.42 10.71 13.70
C GLU A 193 13.78 10.63 12.98
N HIS A 194 14.66 11.60 13.20
CA HIS A 194 16.02 11.60 12.64
C HIS A 194 16.87 10.38 13.09
N ILE A 195 16.63 9.85 14.29
CA ILE A 195 17.30 8.63 14.77
C ILE A 195 16.68 7.39 14.12
N LEU A 196 15.35 7.36 13.98
CA LEU A 196 14.63 6.31 13.25
C LEU A 196 15.11 6.20 11.81
N LEU A 197 15.29 7.34 11.11
CA LEU A 197 15.81 7.36 9.75
C LEU A 197 17.21 6.75 9.64
N LYS A 198 18.10 7.04 10.59
CA LYS A 198 19.45 6.43 10.64
C LYS A 198 19.39 4.92 10.87
N GLU A 199 18.52 4.44 11.75
CA GLU A 199 18.36 2.99 11.95
C GLU A 199 17.70 2.33 10.73
N ALA A 200 16.76 3.02 10.06
CA ALA A 200 16.15 2.57 8.82
C ALA A 200 17.19 2.40 7.70
N VAL A 201 18.14 3.34 7.53
CA VAL A 201 19.27 3.19 6.58
C VAL A 201 20.00 1.86 6.80
N LYS A 202 20.38 1.59 8.06
CA LYS A 202 21.11 0.36 8.43
C LYS A 202 20.29 -0.89 8.12
N ILE A 203 19.01 -0.90 8.47
CA ILE A 203 18.12 -2.05 8.23
C ILE A 203 17.89 -2.27 6.74
N LEU A 204 17.56 -1.21 5.99
CA LEU A 204 17.29 -1.29 4.56
C LEU A 204 18.54 -1.75 3.80
N ASN A 205 19.74 -1.27 4.15
CA ASN A 205 20.98 -1.75 3.53
C ASN A 205 21.24 -3.25 3.78
N GLN A 206 20.87 -3.77 4.95
CA GLN A 206 20.98 -5.20 5.23
C GLN A 206 19.98 -6.03 4.40
N LEU A 207 18.80 -5.49 4.13
CA LEU A 207 17.72 -6.21 3.43
C LEU A 207 17.79 -6.07 1.90
N CYS A 208 18.19 -4.90 1.39
CA CYS A 208 18.35 -4.61 -0.04
C CYS A 208 19.59 -5.26 -0.68
N TYR A 209 20.38 -6.02 0.09
CA TYR A 209 21.57 -6.77 -0.29
C TYR A 209 21.92 -6.78 -1.79
N ASN A 210 22.98 -6.04 -2.15
CA ASN A 210 23.55 -5.92 -3.51
C ASN A 210 22.68 -5.23 -4.58
N ALA A 211 21.43 -4.85 -4.30
CA ALA A 211 20.66 -4.05 -5.25
C ALA A 211 21.18 -2.60 -5.28
N PHE A 212 21.30 -1.96 -4.11
CA PHE A 212 21.86 -0.63 -3.93
C PHE A 212 22.26 -0.41 -2.47
N THR A 213 23.09 0.62 -2.23
CA THR A 213 23.45 1.08 -0.88
C THR A 213 22.81 2.44 -0.65
N ILE A 214 22.15 2.63 0.48
CA ILE A 214 21.63 3.90 0.99
C ILE A 214 22.70 4.52 1.90
N VAL A 215 23.13 5.73 1.59
CA VAL A 215 24.05 6.54 2.41
C VAL A 215 23.28 7.28 3.50
N GLU A 216 22.17 7.92 3.15
CA GLU A 216 21.36 8.69 4.10
C GLU A 216 19.90 8.72 3.69
N ILE A 217 19.07 8.99 4.70
CA ILE A 217 17.65 9.27 4.51
C ILE A 217 17.33 10.55 5.29
N THR A 218 16.75 11.52 4.61
CA THR A 218 16.31 12.79 5.21
C THR A 218 14.83 13.01 4.98
N SER A 219 14.20 13.75 5.88
CA SER A 219 12.78 14.11 5.81
C SER A 219 12.65 15.61 6.01
N TYR A 220 11.86 16.27 5.18
CA TYR A 220 11.56 17.70 5.29
C TYR A 220 10.05 17.90 5.27
N ASP A 221 9.55 18.76 6.15
CA ASP A 221 8.15 19.18 6.15
C ASP A 221 8.05 20.46 5.31
N GLU A 222 7.19 20.45 4.28
CA GLU A 222 6.90 21.58 3.42
C GLU A 222 5.41 21.91 3.48
N ASP A 223 5.08 23.21 3.45
CA ASP A 223 3.70 23.68 3.33
C ASP A 223 3.25 23.56 1.87
N PHE A 224 2.07 22.98 1.64
CA PHE A 224 1.53 22.86 0.28
C PHE A 224 1.23 24.23 -0.32
N ALA A 225 1.92 24.59 -1.41
CA ALA A 225 1.69 25.84 -2.11
C ALA A 225 0.31 25.83 -2.81
N GLY A 226 -0.65 26.58 -2.29
CA GLY A 226 -1.94 26.83 -2.96
C GLY A 226 -3.21 26.49 -2.18
N GLU A 227 -3.12 25.94 -0.97
CA GLU A 227 -4.28 25.72 -0.08
C GLU A 227 -4.14 26.50 1.24
N PRO A 228 -5.26 26.85 1.92
CA PRO A 228 -5.22 27.56 3.19
C PRO A 228 -4.38 26.81 4.24
N SER A 229 -3.59 27.57 4.98
CA SER A 229 -2.47 27.19 5.87
C SER A 229 -2.77 26.23 7.03
N TYR A 230 -3.97 25.66 7.12
CA TYR A 230 -4.42 24.98 8.33
C TYR A 230 -4.35 23.45 8.28
N HIS A 231 -4.22 22.81 7.10
CA HIS A 231 -4.56 21.38 7.01
C HIS A 231 -3.65 20.44 6.21
N ASN A 232 -2.72 20.91 5.36
CA ASN A 232 -1.94 20.00 4.50
C ASN A 232 -0.43 20.25 4.62
N LYS A 233 0.27 19.29 5.23
CA LYS A 233 1.74 19.23 5.20
C LYS A 233 2.18 18.17 4.22
N GLN A 234 3.25 18.49 3.51
CA GLN A 234 3.97 17.53 2.71
C GLN A 234 5.21 17.11 3.48
N THR A 235 5.45 15.80 3.56
CA THR A 235 6.75 15.29 3.96
C THR A 235 7.46 14.79 2.72
N THR A 236 8.62 15.38 2.42
CA THR A 236 9.53 14.88 1.40
C THR A 236 10.58 14.00 2.04
N ILE A 237 10.58 12.73 1.67
CA ILE A 237 11.60 11.75 2.04
C ILE A 237 12.63 11.68 0.93
N VAL A 238 13.90 11.83 1.28
CA VAL A 238 15.03 11.71 0.36
C VAL A 238 15.86 10.50 0.77
N VAL A 239 16.15 9.61 -0.18
CA VAL A 239 17.07 8.48 -0.02
C VAL A 239 18.29 8.73 -0.90
N SER A 240 19.44 8.99 -0.30
CA SER A 240 20.71 9.09 -1.03
C SER A 240 21.37 7.73 -1.12
N THR A 241 21.84 7.34 -2.31
CA THR A 241 22.61 6.10 -2.52
C THR A 241 24.11 6.33 -2.64
N GLY A 242 24.58 7.56 -2.40
CA GLY A 242 25.96 7.99 -2.63
C GLY A 242 26.25 8.31 -4.09
N ALA A 243 25.65 7.58 -5.03
CA ALA A 243 25.63 7.98 -6.43
C ALA A 243 24.71 9.19 -6.64
N ARG A 244 23.49 9.19 -6.06
CA ARG A 244 22.43 10.21 -6.23
C ARG A 244 21.41 10.21 -5.10
N GLU A 245 20.61 11.28 -5.05
CA GLU A 245 19.42 11.46 -4.21
C GLU A 245 18.13 11.06 -4.95
N HIS A 246 17.28 10.27 -4.30
CA HIS A 246 15.92 9.93 -4.75
C HIS A 246 14.91 10.58 -3.82
N ARG A 247 13.93 11.29 -4.36
CA ARG A 247 12.97 12.08 -3.58
C ARG A 247 11.56 11.56 -3.75
N TYR A 248 10.83 11.47 -2.65
CA TYR A 248 9.42 11.12 -2.60
C TYR A 248 8.68 12.10 -1.70
N THR A 249 7.75 12.84 -2.29
CA THR A 249 6.89 13.77 -1.55
C THR A 249 5.55 13.10 -1.29
N TYR A 250 5.21 12.97 -0.02
CA TYR A 250 3.93 12.46 0.42
C TYR A 250 3.16 13.58 1.14
N THR A 251 1.96 13.88 0.65
CA THR A 251 1.04 14.80 1.32
C THR A 251 0.26 14.03 2.38
N PHE A 252 0.31 14.49 3.63
CA PHE A 252 -0.57 13.97 4.68
C PHE A 252 -1.45 15.09 5.23
N TRP A 253 -2.66 14.70 5.61
CA TRP A 253 -3.62 15.60 6.22
C TRP A 253 -3.19 15.84 7.66
N GLN A 254 -2.90 17.09 8.01
CA GLN A 254 -2.34 17.44 9.30
C GLN A 254 -3.39 17.52 10.43
N ASN A 255 -4.68 17.42 10.10
CA ASN A 255 -5.80 17.36 11.04
C ASN A 255 -6.01 15.99 11.71
N GLU A 256 -5.03 15.12 11.56
CA GLU A 256 -5.04 13.81 12.20
C GLU A 256 -4.89 13.96 13.73
N ASN A 257 -5.81 13.36 14.50
CA ASN A 257 -5.94 13.49 15.95
C ASN A 257 -4.63 13.15 16.70
N LYS A 258 -4.52 13.52 17.99
CA LYS A 258 -3.37 13.14 18.86
C LYS A 258 -2.98 11.66 18.73
N ASP A 259 -3.94 10.77 18.56
CA ASP A 259 -3.73 9.32 18.39
C ASP A 259 -3.02 8.93 17.07
N GLN A 260 -3.06 9.77 16.04
CA GLN A 260 -2.33 9.56 14.79
C GLN A 260 -0.89 10.07 14.86
N SER A 261 -0.57 10.99 15.79
CA SER A 261 0.82 11.37 16.07
C SER A 261 1.65 10.19 16.59
N GLU A 262 1.02 9.24 17.30
CA GLU A 262 1.65 8.00 17.78
C GLU A 262 1.99 7.04 16.62
N ASN A 263 1.28 7.15 15.48
CA ASN A 263 1.53 6.33 14.29
C ASN A 263 2.49 6.97 13.28
N LYS A 264 2.99 8.18 13.53
CA LYS A 264 3.90 8.89 12.61
C LYS A 264 5.14 8.05 12.26
N SER A 265 5.74 7.35 13.22
CA SER A 265 6.88 6.46 13.00
C SER A 265 6.54 5.26 12.10
N ASN A 266 5.36 4.66 12.28
CA ASN A 266 4.89 3.55 11.44
C ASN A 266 4.66 4.04 10.00
N SER A 267 3.94 5.16 9.84
CA SER A 267 3.70 5.77 8.53
C SER A 267 5.00 6.17 7.83
N LEU A 268 5.99 6.69 8.56
CA LEU A 268 7.31 7.00 8.02
C LEU A 268 8.01 5.74 7.50
N LEU A 269 8.05 4.66 8.29
CA LEU A 269 8.63 3.39 7.85
C LEU A 269 7.92 2.84 6.62
N GLU A 270 6.59 2.90 6.56
CA GLU A 270 5.84 2.43 5.40
C GLU A 270 6.15 3.22 4.13
N ASN A 271 6.25 4.54 4.21
CA ASN A 271 6.67 5.39 3.10
C ASN A 271 8.10 5.06 2.64
N LEU A 272 9.00 4.77 3.59
CA LEU A 272 10.35 4.31 3.26
C LEU A 272 10.34 2.95 2.54
N LEU A 273 9.47 2.03 2.95
CA LEU A 273 9.33 0.74 2.29
C LEU A 273 8.77 0.90 0.88
N LEU A 274 7.84 1.83 0.64
CA LEU A 274 7.34 2.16 -0.70
C LEU A 274 8.48 2.62 -1.62
N LEU A 275 9.25 3.61 -1.17
CA LEU A 275 10.37 4.15 -1.94
C LEU A 275 11.48 3.11 -2.16
N ALA A 276 11.84 2.35 -1.13
CA ALA A 276 12.84 1.28 -1.26
C ALA A 276 12.38 0.18 -2.23
N ASN A 277 11.10 -0.20 -2.20
CA ASN A 277 10.53 -1.19 -3.12
C ASN A 277 10.49 -0.72 -4.56
N GLN A 278 10.30 0.58 -4.78
CA GLN A 278 10.42 1.16 -6.11
C GLN A 278 11.84 1.06 -6.63
N LEU A 279 12.83 1.47 -5.83
CA LEU A 279 14.24 1.30 -6.20
C LEU A 279 14.54 -0.17 -6.51
N LEU A 280 14.13 -1.09 -5.63
CA LEU A 280 14.27 -2.53 -5.88
C LEU A 280 13.62 -2.99 -7.19
N ALA A 281 12.46 -2.43 -7.56
CA ALA A 281 11.80 -2.73 -8.83
C ALA A 281 12.61 -2.22 -10.03
N ASP A 282 13.16 -1.01 -9.95
CA ASP A 282 14.00 -0.43 -10.99
C ASP A 282 15.30 -1.20 -11.19
N PHE A 283 15.85 -1.76 -10.11
CA PHE A 283 16.98 -2.70 -10.15
C PHE A 283 16.60 -4.13 -10.54
N ASN A 284 15.34 -4.39 -10.94
CA ASN A 284 14.81 -5.72 -11.25
C ASN A 284 15.05 -6.76 -10.13
N ALA A 285 15.10 -6.34 -8.86
CA ALA A 285 15.21 -7.28 -7.76
C ALA A 285 13.98 -8.22 -7.74
N THR A 286 14.20 -9.50 -7.47
CA THR A 286 13.14 -10.52 -7.42
C THR A 286 12.32 -10.49 -6.12
N TYR A 287 12.74 -9.67 -5.16
CA TYR A 287 12.13 -9.54 -3.84
C TYR A 287 11.60 -8.13 -3.57
N ARG A 288 10.69 -8.04 -2.60
CA ARG A 288 10.16 -6.79 -2.05
C ARG A 288 10.23 -6.81 -0.53
N LEU A 289 10.25 -5.64 0.07
CA LEU A 289 10.15 -5.42 1.50
C LEU A 289 8.69 -5.18 1.89
N THR A 290 8.30 -5.56 3.09
CA THR A 290 6.98 -5.24 3.67
C THR A 290 7.11 -5.12 5.18
N GLY A 291 6.21 -4.33 5.76
CA GLY A 291 6.09 -4.16 7.19
C GLY A 291 5.04 -5.08 7.78
N ILE A 292 5.37 -5.70 8.91
CA ILE A 292 4.48 -6.55 9.70
C ILE A 292 4.52 -6.05 11.14
N THR A 293 3.35 -5.82 11.72
CA THR A 293 3.20 -5.44 13.14
C THR A 293 2.03 -6.22 13.75
N ASN A 294 1.84 -6.08 15.06
CA ASN A 294 0.78 -6.73 15.81
C ASN A 294 -0.25 -5.67 16.27
N TYR A 295 -1.54 -6.00 16.19
CA TYR A 295 -2.65 -5.18 16.68
C TYR A 295 -3.17 -5.63 18.05
N LEU A 296 -2.54 -6.61 18.68
CA LEU A 296 -2.87 -7.03 20.04
C LEU A 296 -2.81 -5.85 21.02
N SER A 297 -3.77 -5.82 21.95
CA SER A 297 -3.84 -4.81 23.00
C SER A 297 -2.56 -4.80 23.84
N GLU A 298 -1.94 -3.62 24.00
CA GLU A 298 -0.74 -3.44 24.84
C GLU A 298 -1.01 -3.78 26.31
N ALA A 299 -2.28 -3.71 26.75
CA ALA A 299 -2.68 -4.12 28.08
C ALA A 299 -2.50 -5.64 28.31
N LEU A 300 -2.71 -6.45 27.27
CA LEU A 300 -2.58 -7.91 27.33
C LEU A 300 -1.16 -8.38 27.00
N PHE A 301 -0.55 -7.71 26.03
CA PHE A 301 0.77 -8.02 25.48
C PHE A 301 1.61 -6.75 25.55
N PRO A 302 2.29 -6.51 26.68
CA PRO A 302 3.29 -5.45 26.76
C PRO A 302 4.23 -5.58 25.57
N ASP A 303 4.60 -4.46 24.95
CA ASP A 303 5.43 -4.40 23.76
C ASP A 303 4.76 -4.78 22.41
N SER A 304 3.47 -5.16 22.37
CA SER A 304 2.81 -5.61 21.13
C SER A 304 2.85 -4.59 19.98
N ARG A 305 2.67 -3.29 20.27
CA ARG A 305 2.76 -2.22 19.27
C ARG A 305 4.12 -1.55 19.21
N THR A 306 5.04 -1.91 20.11
CA THR A 306 6.40 -1.37 20.09
C THR A 306 7.19 -1.90 18.90
N GLN A 307 6.86 -3.09 18.39
CA GLN A 307 7.69 -3.79 17.41
C GLN A 307 7.12 -3.73 16.00
N TYR A 308 7.95 -3.31 15.06
CA TYR A 308 7.67 -3.32 13.63
C TYR A 308 8.70 -4.18 12.91
N ALA A 309 8.27 -5.28 12.29
CA ALA A 309 9.12 -6.16 11.51
C ALA A 309 9.17 -5.69 10.06
N ILE A 310 10.35 -5.31 9.58
CA ILE A 310 10.63 -5.08 8.17
C ILE A 310 11.15 -6.39 7.58
N CYS A 311 10.40 -6.98 6.66
CA CYS A 311 10.67 -8.30 6.12
C CYS A 311 10.81 -8.26 4.61
N ARG A 312 11.80 -8.99 4.10
CA ARG A 312 12.07 -9.22 2.68
C ARG A 312 11.41 -10.53 2.22
N PHE A 313 10.60 -10.46 1.17
CA PHE A 313 9.95 -11.60 0.55
C PHE A 313 10.23 -11.64 -0.95
N GLN A 314 10.58 -12.82 -1.47
CA GLN A 314 10.58 -13.06 -2.91
C GLN A 314 9.16 -12.96 -3.46
N GLN A 315 9.00 -12.50 -4.70
CA GLN A 315 7.69 -12.33 -5.33
C GLN A 315 6.86 -13.63 -5.37
N GLU A 316 7.52 -14.77 -5.53
CA GLU A 316 6.92 -16.11 -5.53
C GLU A 316 6.41 -16.57 -4.16
N ASN A 317 6.87 -15.94 -3.07
CA ASN A 317 6.45 -16.22 -1.69
C ASN A 317 5.41 -15.23 -1.15
N ARG A 318 4.71 -14.49 -2.03
CA ARG A 318 3.66 -13.55 -1.63
C ARG A 318 2.51 -14.19 -0.85
N ASN A 319 2.25 -15.48 -1.08
CA ASN A 319 1.24 -16.24 -0.34
C ASN A 319 1.55 -16.34 1.17
N ILE A 320 2.79 -16.11 1.61
CA ILE A 320 3.12 -16.04 3.05
C ILE A 320 2.40 -14.87 3.73
N LEU A 321 2.08 -13.81 2.97
CA LEU A 321 1.33 -12.65 3.44
C LEU A 321 -0.19 -12.88 3.45
N GLU A 322 -0.67 -14.02 2.93
CA GLU A 322 -2.06 -14.44 2.97
C GLU A 322 -2.35 -15.17 4.29
N PHE A 323 -2.21 -14.44 5.40
CA PHE A 323 -2.44 -14.97 6.74
C PHE A 323 -3.82 -15.61 6.87
N TYR A 324 -3.92 -16.64 7.71
CA TYR A 324 -5.23 -17.20 8.08
C TYR A 324 -6.13 -16.10 8.68
N ALA A 325 -7.45 -16.15 8.46
CA ALA A 325 -8.36 -15.07 8.86
C ALA A 325 -8.21 -14.65 10.34
N MET A 326 -7.98 -15.61 11.24
CA MET A 326 -7.72 -15.32 12.65
C MET A 326 -6.35 -14.69 12.90
N GLN A 327 -5.31 -15.08 12.14
CA GLN A 327 -3.99 -14.43 12.21
C GLN A 327 -4.07 -12.99 11.72
N LYS A 328 -4.82 -12.71 10.65
CA LYS A 328 -5.05 -11.35 10.15
C LYS A 328 -5.76 -10.43 11.16
N ARG A 329 -6.48 -11.00 12.13
CA ARG A 329 -7.07 -10.22 13.24
C ARG A 329 -6.00 -9.69 14.20
N PHE A 330 -4.89 -10.41 14.34
CA PHE A 330 -3.83 -10.09 15.29
C PHE A 330 -2.63 -9.46 14.60
N LEU A 331 -2.17 -10.03 13.50
CA LEU A 331 -1.15 -9.44 12.66
C LEU A 331 -1.73 -8.45 11.67
N PHE A 332 -0.94 -7.42 11.42
CA PHE A 332 -1.18 -6.49 10.34
C PHE A 332 0.03 -6.37 9.45
N ASN A 333 -0.22 -6.53 8.16
CA ASN A 333 0.73 -6.23 7.12
C ASN A 333 0.20 -5.07 6.29
N ARG A 334 1.08 -4.10 6.00
CA ARG A 334 0.87 -3.17 4.89
C ARG A 334 1.74 -3.64 3.73
N PRO A 335 1.23 -4.53 2.85
CA PRO A 335 1.95 -4.82 1.62
C PRO A 335 2.09 -3.51 0.86
N SER A 336 3.32 -3.12 0.52
CA SER A 336 3.53 -2.02 -0.41
C SER A 336 2.82 -2.40 -1.71
N PRO A 337 1.75 -1.71 -2.13
CA PRO A 337 1.03 -2.05 -3.34
C PRO A 337 1.98 -1.97 -4.52
N VAL A 338 2.06 -3.08 -5.25
CA VAL A 338 2.84 -3.21 -6.48
C VAL A 338 2.36 -2.22 -7.55
N PHE A 339 1.14 -1.71 -7.38
CA PHE A 339 0.42 -0.89 -8.35
C PHE A 339 0.52 0.61 -8.11
N ILE A 340 1.01 1.09 -6.96
CA ILE A 340 1.29 2.53 -6.82
C ILE A 340 2.55 2.81 -7.64
N ARG A 341 2.36 3.43 -8.80
CA ARG A 341 3.44 3.83 -9.70
C ARG A 341 4.04 5.12 -9.17
N PHE A 342 5.33 5.07 -8.92
CA PHE A 342 6.12 6.22 -8.45
C PHE A 342 7.04 6.71 -9.59
N PRO A 343 7.55 7.95 -9.53
CA PRO A 343 8.42 8.51 -10.57
C PRO A 343 9.69 7.67 -10.77
N LEU A 344 9.96 7.21 -11.99
CA LEU A 344 11.15 6.44 -12.38
C LEU A 344 12.41 6.90 -11.65
N SER A 345 13.18 5.95 -11.08
CA SER A 345 14.50 6.29 -10.56
C SER A 345 15.43 6.76 -11.67
N TYR A 346 16.42 7.54 -11.27
CA TYR A 346 17.50 7.96 -12.13
C TYR A 346 18.17 6.81 -12.91
N LEU A 347 18.44 5.68 -12.27
CA LEU A 347 19.08 4.54 -12.92
C LEU A 347 18.19 3.91 -13.97
N ARG A 348 16.87 3.90 -13.73
CA ARG A 348 15.90 3.49 -14.72
C ARG A 348 15.86 4.46 -15.89
N ILE A 349 16.01 5.76 -15.64
CA ILE A 349 16.17 6.78 -16.67
C ILE A 349 17.46 6.52 -17.48
N GLU A 350 18.63 6.37 -16.87
CA GLU A 350 19.88 6.07 -17.58
C GLU A 350 19.81 4.79 -18.39
N TYR A 351 19.30 3.72 -17.79
CA TYR A 351 19.10 2.44 -18.44
C TYR A 351 18.19 2.63 -19.67
N ALA A 352 17.08 3.35 -19.52
CA ALA A 352 16.21 3.68 -20.63
C ALA A 352 16.96 4.46 -21.72
N LEU A 353 17.64 5.56 -21.36
CA LEU A 353 18.38 6.41 -22.30
C LEU A 353 19.46 5.65 -23.06
N TYR A 354 20.24 4.82 -22.36
CA TYR A 354 21.27 3.98 -22.97
C TYR A 354 20.67 3.03 -24.00
N HIS A 355 19.59 2.34 -23.65
CA HIS A 355 18.96 1.36 -24.54
C HIS A 355 18.18 2.02 -25.69
N ILE A 356 17.52 3.15 -25.46
CA ILE A 356 16.86 3.97 -26.51
C ILE A 356 17.90 4.47 -27.51
N LYS A 357 19.06 4.97 -27.03
CA LYS A 357 20.17 5.35 -27.91
C LYS A 357 20.75 4.14 -28.65
N LYS A 358 20.96 3.03 -27.95
CA LYS A 358 21.57 1.80 -28.49
C LYS A 358 20.73 1.14 -29.59
N CYS A 359 19.40 1.17 -29.49
CA CYS A 359 18.55 0.68 -30.58
C CYS A 359 18.38 1.70 -31.72
N GLY A 360 19.09 2.84 -31.67
CA GLY A 360 19.11 3.82 -32.75
C GLY A 360 17.86 4.70 -32.82
N LEU A 361 17.03 4.75 -31.77
CA LEU A 361 15.85 5.60 -31.77
C LEU A 361 16.18 7.10 -31.75
N LEU A 362 17.36 7.46 -31.22
CA LEU A 362 17.81 8.86 -31.19
C LEU A 362 18.73 9.20 -32.37
N ALA A 363 18.74 8.40 -33.44
CA ALA A 363 19.69 8.58 -34.55
C ALA A 363 19.51 9.91 -35.30
N HIS A 364 18.33 10.52 -35.25
CA HIS A 364 18.03 11.83 -35.83
C HIS A 364 18.43 13.02 -34.94
N ILE A 365 18.79 12.77 -33.68
CA ILE A 365 19.16 13.82 -32.73
C ILE A 365 20.68 14.01 -32.76
N ASN A 366 21.12 15.25 -32.94
CA ASN A 366 22.55 15.55 -32.94
C ASN A 366 23.12 15.57 -31.50
N ASN A 367 24.46 15.47 -31.37
CA ASN A 367 25.09 15.38 -30.05
C ASN A 367 24.87 16.62 -29.17
N GLU A 368 24.82 17.82 -29.75
CA GLU A 368 24.61 19.07 -28.99
C GLU A 368 23.20 19.12 -28.38
N GLN A 369 22.17 18.78 -29.16
CA GLN A 369 20.79 18.64 -28.68
C GLN A 369 20.66 17.54 -27.63
N TYR A 370 21.35 16.42 -27.85
CA TYR A 370 21.36 15.32 -26.89
C TYR A 370 21.95 15.75 -25.54
N ASP A 371 23.10 16.43 -25.55
CA ASP A 371 23.79 16.89 -24.33
C ASP A 371 22.98 17.96 -23.56
N ASP A 372 22.31 18.88 -24.26
CA ASP A 372 21.42 19.87 -23.63
C ASP A 372 20.21 19.21 -22.94
N ILE A 373 19.58 18.24 -23.62
CA ILE A 373 18.48 17.45 -23.04
C ILE A 373 18.96 16.71 -21.79
N LEU A 374 20.11 16.03 -21.85
CA LEU A 374 20.67 15.31 -20.71
C LEU A 374 21.00 16.20 -19.51
N THR A 375 21.36 17.46 -19.74
CA THR A 375 21.68 18.42 -18.67
C THR A 375 20.45 18.74 -17.81
N ASN A 376 19.25 18.66 -18.39
CA ASN A 376 18.00 19.03 -17.72
C ASN A 376 17.12 17.83 -17.36
N ILE A 377 17.39 16.65 -17.93
CA ILE A 377 16.55 15.45 -17.76
C ILE A 377 16.41 15.05 -16.28
N TYR A 378 17.41 15.33 -15.44
CA TYR A 378 17.38 14.93 -14.04
C TYR A 378 16.79 15.98 -13.09
N LYS A 379 16.32 17.11 -13.64
CA LYS A 379 15.64 18.17 -12.88
C LYS A 379 14.13 17.97 -12.79
N SER A 380 13.59 16.98 -13.51
CA SER A 380 12.16 16.68 -13.59
C SER A 380 11.87 15.24 -13.13
N THR A 381 10.63 14.99 -12.73
CA THR A 381 10.12 13.66 -12.38
C THR A 381 9.39 13.05 -13.57
N TYR A 382 9.62 11.75 -13.83
CA TYR A 382 8.94 11.01 -14.90
C TYR A 382 8.31 9.75 -14.32
N ASP A 383 7.00 9.58 -14.48
CA ASP A 383 6.32 8.38 -13.98
C ASP A 383 6.42 7.18 -14.93
N HIS A 384 6.70 7.43 -16.22
CA HIS A 384 6.78 6.40 -17.26
C HIS A 384 7.93 6.65 -18.24
N VAL A 385 8.43 5.59 -18.88
CA VAL A 385 9.43 5.71 -19.95
C VAL A 385 8.88 6.51 -21.14
N ALA A 386 7.55 6.47 -21.37
CA ALA A 386 6.90 7.33 -22.36
C ALA A 386 7.08 8.83 -22.07
N ASN A 387 7.04 9.23 -20.80
CA ASN A 387 7.28 10.62 -20.40
C ASN A 387 8.73 11.03 -20.68
N LEU A 388 9.68 10.09 -20.56
CA LEU A 388 11.08 10.30 -20.89
C LEU A 388 11.29 10.43 -22.41
N LEU A 389 10.65 9.56 -23.19
CA LEU A 389 10.68 9.62 -24.66
C LEU A 389 10.11 10.95 -25.19
N ALA A 390 9.08 11.49 -24.53
CA ALA A 390 8.44 12.76 -24.92
C ALA A 390 9.34 14.00 -24.80
N ILE A 391 10.48 13.91 -24.11
CA ILE A 391 11.45 15.02 -24.00
C ILE A 391 12.25 15.16 -25.29
N PHE A 392 12.48 14.04 -25.97
CA PHE A 392 13.29 14.01 -27.17
C PHE A 392 12.44 14.48 -28.35
N PRO A 393 12.93 15.41 -29.17
CA PRO A 393 12.19 15.92 -30.32
C PRO A 393 11.88 14.79 -31.31
N ASN A 394 10.66 14.82 -31.86
CA ASN A 394 10.17 13.87 -32.86
C ASN A 394 10.28 12.39 -32.46
N MET A 395 10.27 12.09 -31.15
CA MET A 395 10.30 10.72 -30.65
C MET A 395 8.94 10.10 -30.47
N VAL A 396 7.94 10.91 -30.07
CA VAL A 396 6.58 10.45 -29.83
C VAL A 396 5.59 11.46 -30.41
N ALA A 397 4.42 10.97 -30.81
CA ALA A 397 3.27 11.79 -31.13
C ALA A 397 2.35 11.81 -29.91
N ALA A 398 2.14 12.99 -29.33
CA ALA A 398 1.26 13.18 -28.19
C ALA A 398 -0.08 13.77 -28.66
N VAL A 399 -1.18 13.14 -28.25
CA VAL A 399 -2.54 13.51 -28.63
C VAL A 399 -3.30 13.86 -27.36
N ASN A 400 -3.71 15.11 -27.19
CA ASN A 400 -4.60 15.49 -26.09
C ASN A 400 -6.03 15.08 -26.46
N ARG A 401 -6.67 14.21 -25.69
CA ARG A 401 -8.04 13.74 -25.95
C ARG A 401 -9.10 14.81 -25.77
N THR A 402 -8.82 15.82 -24.95
CA THR A 402 -9.75 16.92 -24.73
C THR A 402 -9.53 17.99 -25.81
N VAL A 403 -10.57 18.25 -26.60
CA VAL A 403 -10.55 19.21 -27.70
C VAL A 403 -11.38 20.45 -27.36
N SER A 404 -10.87 21.62 -27.72
CA SER A 404 -11.59 22.91 -27.66
C SER A 404 -12.11 23.30 -29.03
N SER A 405 -13.16 24.12 -29.06
CA SER A 405 -13.72 24.70 -30.29
C SER A 405 -12.61 25.31 -31.17
N GLY A 406 -12.64 25.01 -32.47
CA GLY A 406 -11.65 25.42 -33.46
C GLY A 406 -10.32 24.63 -33.48
N GLN A 407 -10.10 23.68 -32.56
CA GLN A 407 -8.92 22.81 -32.61
C GLN A 407 -9.09 21.66 -33.60
N LYS A 408 -7.99 21.27 -34.25
CA LYS A 408 -7.92 20.17 -35.23
C LYS A 408 -6.99 19.06 -34.74
N PRO A 409 -7.42 18.23 -33.77
CA PRO A 409 -6.57 17.25 -33.12
C PRO A 409 -6.14 16.10 -34.04
N TYR A 410 -6.95 15.69 -35.03
CA TYR A 410 -6.55 14.65 -35.97
C TYR A 410 -5.52 15.16 -36.97
N ASP A 411 -5.65 16.42 -37.41
CA ASP A 411 -4.62 17.09 -38.21
C ASP A 411 -3.28 17.14 -37.45
N ALA A 412 -3.30 17.63 -36.23
CA ALA A 412 -2.12 17.68 -35.37
C ALA A 412 -1.50 16.28 -35.13
N PHE A 413 -2.34 15.26 -34.88
CA PHE A 413 -1.88 13.89 -34.69
C PHE A 413 -1.21 13.32 -35.93
N LEU A 414 -1.86 13.40 -37.10
CA LEU A 414 -1.33 12.87 -38.36
C LEU A 414 -0.05 13.60 -38.79
N LEU A 415 0.03 14.91 -38.58
CA LEU A 415 1.26 15.67 -38.82
C LEU A 415 2.37 15.29 -37.83
N ALA A 416 2.07 15.02 -36.57
CA ALA A 416 3.05 14.49 -35.62
C ALA A 416 3.54 13.10 -36.04
N LEU A 417 2.67 12.25 -36.60
CA LEU A 417 3.08 10.95 -37.16
C LEU A 417 4.02 11.07 -38.35
N ASN A 418 3.86 12.09 -39.20
CA ASN A 418 4.85 12.38 -40.25
C ASN A 418 6.24 12.64 -39.67
N GLN A 419 6.31 13.38 -38.56
CA GLN A 419 7.57 13.74 -37.91
C GLN A 419 8.26 12.52 -37.29
N ILE A 420 7.52 11.69 -36.54
CA ILE A 420 8.10 10.54 -35.82
C ILE A 420 8.33 9.31 -36.72
N SER A 421 7.67 9.24 -37.88
CA SER A 421 7.87 8.15 -38.83
C SER A 421 9.06 8.35 -39.76
N HIS A 422 9.72 9.52 -39.70
CA HIS A 422 10.91 9.87 -40.47
C HIS A 422 10.76 9.60 -41.98
N GLY A 423 9.58 9.89 -42.53
CA GLY A 423 9.30 9.77 -43.97
C GLY A 423 8.73 8.43 -44.41
N VAL A 424 8.52 7.47 -43.50
CA VAL A 424 7.81 6.21 -43.80
C VAL A 424 6.32 6.49 -44.02
N LEU A 425 5.72 7.32 -43.17
CA LEU A 425 4.35 7.78 -43.34
C LEU A 425 4.38 9.25 -43.79
N ASN A 426 3.54 9.58 -44.77
CA ASN A 426 3.33 10.95 -45.22
C ASN A 426 1.84 11.23 -45.40
N PHE A 427 1.26 11.82 -44.37
CA PHE A 427 -0.12 12.29 -44.33
C PHE A 427 -0.22 13.68 -44.93
N THR A 428 -1.12 13.83 -45.90
CA THR A 428 -1.39 15.06 -46.66
C THR A 428 -2.90 15.17 -46.90
N GLU A 429 -3.37 16.31 -47.42
CA GLU A 429 -4.81 16.54 -47.68
C GLU A 429 -5.69 16.18 -46.46
N ILE A 430 -5.25 16.56 -45.25
CA ILE A 430 -5.94 16.22 -44.02
C ILE A 430 -7.13 17.15 -43.83
N HIS A 431 -8.32 16.56 -43.74
CA HIS A 431 -9.55 17.22 -43.37
C HIS A 431 -10.00 16.70 -42.00
N ASP A 432 -9.78 17.51 -40.98
CA ASP A 432 -10.33 17.30 -39.64
C ASP A 432 -11.76 17.84 -39.61
N GLY A 433 -12.74 16.95 -39.73
CA GLY A 433 -14.15 17.32 -39.79
C GLY A 433 -14.79 17.66 -38.45
N ILE A 434 -14.02 17.84 -37.37
CA ILE A 434 -14.59 18.28 -36.10
C ILE A 434 -15.32 19.62 -36.31
N PRO A 435 -16.61 19.73 -35.92
CA PRO A 435 -17.37 20.96 -36.03
C PRO A 435 -16.72 22.12 -35.26
N GLU A 436 -16.81 23.34 -35.80
CA GLU A 436 -16.21 24.52 -35.17
C GLU A 436 -16.83 24.80 -33.79
N ASP A 437 -18.14 24.56 -33.63
CA ASP A 437 -18.88 24.81 -32.40
C ASP A 437 -19.51 23.52 -31.84
N PHE A 438 -19.21 23.22 -30.57
CA PHE A 438 -19.79 22.14 -29.80
C PHE A 438 -19.73 22.44 -28.29
N THR A 439 -20.59 21.78 -27.52
CA THR A 439 -20.73 21.94 -26.07
C THR A 439 -20.24 20.68 -25.32
N LEU A 440 -20.13 20.77 -23.99
CA LEU A 440 -19.80 19.62 -23.13
C LEU A 440 -20.80 18.45 -23.23
N GLU A 441 -22.00 18.70 -23.74
CA GLU A 441 -23.08 17.71 -23.88
C GLU A 441 -23.21 17.19 -25.32
N SER A 442 -22.37 17.68 -26.24
CA SER A 442 -22.47 17.34 -27.66
C SER A 442 -22.07 15.90 -27.92
N GLU A 443 -22.90 15.14 -28.62
CA GLU A 443 -22.54 13.85 -29.21
C GLU A 443 -22.67 13.99 -30.73
N LEU A 444 -21.54 14.08 -31.41
CA LEU A 444 -21.47 14.43 -32.83
C LEU A 444 -20.70 13.36 -33.59
N THR A 445 -21.18 13.06 -34.79
CA THR A 445 -20.45 12.25 -35.77
C THR A 445 -19.96 13.14 -36.89
N PHE A 446 -18.74 12.92 -37.34
CA PHE A 446 -18.09 13.71 -38.39
C PHE A 446 -17.06 12.87 -39.14
N LYS A 447 -16.61 13.38 -40.29
CA LYS A 447 -15.65 12.67 -41.13
C LYS A 447 -14.25 13.23 -40.96
N VAL A 448 -13.29 12.34 -40.74
CA VAL A 448 -11.87 12.63 -40.86
C VAL A 448 -11.39 11.98 -42.15
N SER A 449 -10.78 12.76 -43.04
CA SER A 449 -10.14 12.23 -44.24
C SER A 449 -8.73 12.72 -44.40
N PHE A 450 -7.91 11.91 -45.05
CA PHE A 450 -6.49 12.19 -45.29
C PHE A 450 -5.97 11.33 -46.43
N ARG A 451 -4.86 11.76 -47.04
CA ARG A 451 -4.05 10.89 -47.89
C ARG A 451 -2.80 10.44 -47.18
N CYS A 452 -2.53 9.13 -47.17
CA CYS A 452 -1.26 8.57 -46.70
C CYS A 452 -0.47 8.05 -47.88
N ASN A 453 0.71 8.62 -48.16
CA ASN A 453 1.57 8.24 -49.28
C ASN A 453 0.81 8.15 -50.63
N GLY A 454 -0.12 9.10 -50.85
CA GLY A 454 -0.92 9.22 -52.07
C GLY A 454 -2.26 8.49 -52.07
N GLU A 455 -2.53 7.60 -51.11
CA GLU A 455 -3.81 6.88 -50.99
C GLU A 455 -4.79 7.58 -50.08
N TYR A 456 -6.04 7.71 -50.54
CA TYR A 456 -7.11 8.36 -49.81
C TYR A 456 -7.74 7.43 -48.77
N HIS A 457 -7.96 7.97 -47.57
CA HIS A 457 -8.65 7.33 -46.47
C HIS A 457 -9.68 8.30 -45.90
N GLU A 458 -10.82 7.75 -45.48
CA GLU A 458 -11.90 8.50 -44.85
C GLU A 458 -12.55 7.62 -43.79
N VAL A 459 -12.86 8.22 -42.64
CA VAL A 459 -13.53 7.57 -41.52
C VAL A 459 -14.55 8.44 -40.86
N ASP A 460 -15.62 7.80 -40.41
CA ASP A 460 -16.55 8.38 -39.48
C ASP A 460 -15.96 8.29 -38.06
N CYS A 461 -15.83 9.44 -37.42
CA CYS A 461 -15.35 9.62 -36.06
C CYS A 461 -16.44 10.27 -35.21
N ASN A 462 -16.33 10.07 -33.89
CA ASN A 462 -17.29 10.60 -32.94
C ASN A 462 -16.59 11.53 -31.95
N LEU A 463 -17.33 12.55 -31.52
CA LEU A 463 -16.99 13.46 -30.43
C LEU A 463 -18.08 13.32 -29.38
N ILE A 464 -17.69 12.95 -28.16
CA ILE A 464 -18.60 12.84 -27.01
C ILE A 464 -18.17 13.87 -25.97
N GLY A 465 -19.03 14.86 -25.75
CA GLY A 465 -18.72 16.09 -25.04
C GLY A 465 -17.55 16.83 -25.70
N LYS A 466 -16.41 16.88 -25.00
CA LYS A 466 -15.15 17.47 -25.48
C LYS A 466 -14.06 16.44 -25.74
N GLU A 467 -14.39 15.16 -25.73
CA GLU A 467 -13.43 14.08 -25.94
C GLU A 467 -13.64 13.43 -27.32
N PHE A 468 -12.58 13.37 -28.11
CA PHE A 468 -12.59 12.65 -29.39
C PHE A 468 -11.91 11.28 -29.25
N SER A 469 -12.24 10.36 -30.17
CA SER A 469 -11.71 9.00 -30.20
C SER A 469 -10.65 8.84 -31.30
N ASP A 470 -9.39 8.76 -30.90
CA ASP A 470 -8.28 8.43 -31.80
C ASP A 470 -8.20 6.95 -32.16
N ASN A 471 -8.90 6.06 -31.44
CA ASN A 471 -8.83 4.60 -31.62
C ASN A 471 -9.12 4.15 -33.08
N ILE A 472 -10.11 4.76 -33.75
CA ILE A 472 -10.49 4.38 -35.13
C ILE A 472 -9.40 4.80 -36.12
N VAL A 473 -8.89 6.03 -35.98
CA VAL A 473 -7.80 6.54 -36.82
C VAL A 473 -6.51 5.76 -36.58
N TYR A 474 -6.17 5.49 -35.31
CA TYR A 474 -5.05 4.64 -34.92
C TYR A 474 -5.14 3.23 -35.51
N TYR A 475 -6.33 2.61 -35.51
CA TYR A 475 -6.54 1.30 -36.14
C TYR A 475 -6.24 1.33 -37.64
N ILE A 476 -6.74 2.35 -38.36
CA ILE A 476 -6.47 2.47 -39.79
C ILE A 476 -4.99 2.67 -40.09
N ILE A 477 -4.30 3.51 -39.31
CA ILE A 477 -2.87 3.71 -39.48
C ILE A 477 -2.12 2.40 -39.28
N ASN A 478 -2.48 1.63 -38.25
CA ASN A 478 -1.90 0.30 -38.04
C ASN A 478 -2.21 -0.68 -39.18
N GLU A 479 -3.41 -0.64 -39.77
CA GLU A 479 -3.72 -1.45 -40.95
C GLU A 479 -2.89 -1.04 -42.17
N ILE A 480 -2.65 0.26 -42.39
CA ILE A 480 -1.76 0.76 -43.45
C ILE A 480 -0.34 0.22 -43.21
N ILE A 481 0.18 0.36 -41.99
CA ILE A 481 1.51 -0.14 -41.61
C ILE A 481 1.59 -1.65 -41.83
N ARG A 482 0.64 -2.42 -41.30
CA ARG A 482 0.62 -3.89 -41.43
C ARG A 482 0.59 -4.36 -42.89
N LYS A 483 -0.09 -3.64 -43.79
CA LYS A 483 -0.21 -4.02 -45.19
C LYS A 483 0.98 -3.59 -46.05
N LYS A 484 1.63 -2.48 -45.73
CA LYS A 484 2.59 -1.82 -46.63
C LYS A 484 3.98 -1.57 -46.06
N TYR A 485 4.10 -1.49 -44.75
CA TYR A 485 5.31 -1.15 -44.01
C TYR A 485 5.54 -2.20 -42.91
N THR A 486 5.58 -3.46 -43.32
CA THR A 486 5.56 -4.64 -42.44
C THR A 486 6.71 -4.71 -41.44
N GLU A 487 7.80 -4.01 -41.72
CA GLU A 487 8.99 -3.88 -40.92
C GLU A 487 8.88 -2.81 -39.81
N TYR A 488 7.78 -2.07 -39.77
CA TYR A 488 7.48 -1.05 -38.77
C TYR A 488 6.21 -1.35 -37.98
N ARG A 489 6.05 -0.64 -36.86
CA ARG A 489 4.85 -0.64 -36.04
C ARG A 489 4.65 0.70 -35.36
N LEU A 490 3.38 1.07 -35.20
CA LEU A 490 2.95 2.18 -34.36
C LEU A 490 2.39 1.62 -33.06
N VAL A 491 2.72 2.26 -31.95
CA VAL A 491 2.34 1.74 -30.63
C VAL A 491 1.89 2.85 -29.71
N GLN A 492 0.77 2.66 -29.05
CA GLN A 492 0.33 3.45 -27.91
C GLN A 492 1.03 3.06 -26.60
N LEU A 493 1.65 4.03 -25.93
CA LEU A 493 2.39 3.86 -24.68
C LEU A 493 1.56 4.30 -23.46
N ILE A 494 1.75 3.62 -22.33
CA ILE A 494 1.24 4.09 -21.03
C ILE A 494 2.01 5.35 -20.61
N ASN A 495 1.27 6.38 -20.17
CA ASN A 495 1.83 7.62 -19.63
C ASN A 495 1.02 8.11 -18.41
N SER A 496 1.52 9.12 -17.70
CA SER A 496 0.87 9.60 -16.46
C SER A 496 -0.21 10.66 -16.67
N LYS A 497 -0.40 11.15 -17.89
CA LYS A 497 -1.42 12.13 -18.24
C LYS A 497 -2.64 11.41 -18.80
N HIS A 498 -3.65 11.18 -17.96
CA HIS A 498 -4.91 10.53 -18.39
C HIS A 498 -5.62 11.22 -19.57
N THR A 499 -5.33 12.49 -19.80
CA THR A 499 -5.88 13.29 -20.91
C THR A 499 -5.05 13.20 -22.20
N HIS A 500 -3.88 12.56 -22.19
CA HIS A 500 -3.02 12.46 -23.36
C HIS A 500 -2.76 11.00 -23.73
N ASP A 501 -2.79 10.72 -25.03
CA ASP A 501 -2.21 9.51 -25.61
C ASP A 501 -0.84 9.80 -26.16
N ILE A 502 0.08 8.85 -26.00
CA ILE A 502 1.45 8.95 -26.50
C ILE A 502 1.69 7.78 -27.42
N TYR A 503 2.09 8.08 -28.65
CA TYR A 503 2.35 7.10 -29.70
C TYR A 503 3.83 7.10 -30.08
N LEU A 504 4.37 5.91 -30.28
CA LEU A 504 5.74 5.68 -30.69
C LEU A 504 5.75 4.86 -31.99
N PHE A 505 6.48 5.34 -33.00
CA PHE A 505 6.66 4.64 -34.27
C PHE A 505 8.08 4.07 -34.33
N VAL A 506 8.21 2.76 -34.52
CA VAL A 506 9.51 2.05 -34.52
C VAL A 506 9.57 0.95 -35.55
N SER A 507 10.78 0.57 -35.94
CA SER A 507 10.96 -0.70 -36.64
C SER A 507 10.67 -1.89 -35.72
N ASN A 508 10.34 -3.04 -36.29
CA ASN A 508 10.12 -4.28 -35.54
C ASN A 508 11.34 -4.67 -34.69
N PRO A 509 12.59 -4.64 -35.20
CA PRO A 509 13.77 -4.94 -34.38
C PRO A 509 13.92 -3.98 -33.19
N GLN A 510 13.69 -2.68 -33.38
CA GLN A 510 13.74 -1.69 -32.30
C GLN A 510 12.68 -1.97 -31.23
N GLY A 511 11.46 -2.26 -31.65
CA GLY A 511 10.39 -2.59 -30.71
C GLY A 511 10.68 -3.89 -29.94
N GLU A 512 11.13 -4.96 -30.60
CA GLU A 512 11.44 -6.24 -29.95
C GLU A 512 12.56 -6.05 -28.93
N TYR A 513 13.55 -5.25 -29.31
CA TYR A 513 14.63 -4.86 -28.42
C TYR A 513 14.10 -4.13 -27.17
N LEU A 514 13.32 -3.06 -27.34
CA LEU A 514 12.77 -2.30 -26.20
C LEU A 514 11.87 -3.16 -25.31
N GLN A 515 11.05 -4.04 -25.89
CA GLN A 515 10.20 -4.97 -25.16
C GLN A 515 11.04 -5.95 -24.34
N SER A 516 12.10 -6.52 -24.91
CA SER A 516 13.02 -7.43 -24.21
C SER A 516 13.76 -6.74 -23.04
N MET A 517 14.05 -5.44 -23.18
CA MET A 517 14.66 -4.62 -22.14
C MET A 517 13.64 -4.10 -21.11
N LYS A 518 12.34 -4.45 -21.27
CA LYS A 518 11.21 -3.98 -20.48
C LYS A 518 11.05 -2.46 -20.50
N LEU A 519 11.48 -1.77 -21.56
CA LEU A 519 11.42 -0.30 -21.67
C LEU A 519 10.14 0.20 -22.34
N TRP A 520 9.18 -0.70 -22.46
CA TRP A 520 7.99 -0.49 -23.24
C TRP A 520 6.81 -1.09 -22.49
N GLU A 521 5.92 -0.21 -22.02
CA GLU A 521 4.62 -0.57 -21.47
C GLU A 521 3.52 -0.09 -22.41
N THR A 522 2.74 -1.02 -22.94
CA THR A 522 1.64 -0.75 -23.87
C THR A 522 0.30 -0.66 -23.15
N ILE A 523 -0.61 0.12 -23.72
CA ILE A 523 -2.03 -0.07 -23.47
C ILE A 523 -2.52 -1.12 -24.48
N ASP A 524 -2.84 -2.34 -24.03
CA ASP A 524 -3.61 -3.27 -24.85
C ASP A 524 -5.05 -2.77 -24.90
N ARG A 525 -5.45 -2.22 -26.06
CA ARG A 525 -6.84 -1.80 -26.31
C ARG A 525 -7.65 -2.78 -27.14
N PHE A 526 -7.07 -3.90 -27.57
CA PHE A 526 -7.74 -4.88 -28.42
C PHE A 526 -7.24 -6.30 -28.15
#